data_AF-A0A9P5GEL2-F1
#
_entry.id   AF-A0A9P5GEL2-F1
#
_cell.length_a   1.000
_cell.length_b   1.000
_cell.length_c   1.000
_cell.angle_alpha   90.00
_cell.angle_beta   90.00
_cell.angle_gamma   90.00
#
_symmetry.space_group_name_H-M   'P 1'
#
loop_
_entity.id
_entity.type
_entity.pdbx_description
1 polymer ?
#
loop_
_entity_poly.entity_id
_entity_poly.type
_entity_poly.pdbx_seq_one_letter_code
_entity_poly.pdbx_strand_id
1 'polypeptide(L)'
;MKFEYAPDEVTQKVVEVLKRFCLHSSKDGHQKDIGRVFESVPEKLKINITANQPITMVLPAFPWKSPNQDKVLGYGADLGEEMGLAKLNHLCEEISKVYPYGARLILICDGPVYNDLVGVPDDEYYDYGIELRKIAQKKHFSCIQFTRLMNLLGLGDGEKISKEDYLRLVSTCREKLMSPTYFDPTFDIDHELRTNPDTETTYQSYFSRISEDLKWAKGFDPLVAANPTLYATEVSKMAKTMINRLIAYEAVINATLGKYIRLSIHPSLGRNKISIPLLRQGDMFGDMPWHASVAVLSNGEIKTGRSREFRKLYEVVMKHGRPYYFRERSPMYEWETEVEFQHDYDGLTVKNPSQRVQRLGRDDRLKLARLIVQYQTKSVRVEGFEVANDV
;
A
#
# COMPACT_ATOMS: atom_id res chain seq x y z
N MET A 1 15.52 -7.21 -29.89
CA MET A 1 15.72 -5.77 -30.13
C MET A 1 16.57 -5.25 -28.97
N LYS A 2 17.80 -4.76 -29.22
CA LYS A 2 18.61 -4.10 -28.19
C LYS A 2 18.37 -2.61 -28.35
N PHE A 3 17.88 -1.94 -27.31
CA PHE A 3 17.75 -0.49 -27.31
C PHE A 3 19.12 0.15 -27.08
N GLU A 4 19.41 1.23 -27.79
CA GLU A 4 20.58 2.06 -27.52
C GLU A 4 20.23 3.07 -26.41
N TYR A 5 21.00 3.06 -25.31
CA TYR A 5 20.89 4.03 -24.21
C TYR A 5 22.23 4.11 -23.47
N ALA A 6 22.50 5.24 -22.83
CA ALA A 6 23.66 5.42 -21.97
C ALA A 6 23.35 4.94 -20.53
N PRO A 7 24.00 3.89 -20.01
CA PRO A 7 23.68 3.33 -18.69
C PRO A 7 23.77 4.32 -17.53
N ASP A 8 24.77 5.21 -17.54
CA ASP A 8 24.95 6.21 -16.47
C ASP A 8 23.86 7.29 -16.50
N GLU A 9 23.45 7.72 -17.70
CA GLU A 9 22.35 8.66 -17.87
C GLU A 9 21.02 8.07 -17.40
N VAL A 10 20.75 6.80 -17.76
CA VAL A 10 19.57 6.07 -17.27
C VAL A 10 19.59 5.98 -15.75
N THR A 11 20.73 5.64 -15.16
CA THR A 11 20.89 5.52 -13.70
C THR A 11 20.50 6.84 -13.02
N GLN A 12 21.03 7.97 -13.49
CA GLN A 12 20.70 9.30 -12.96
C GLN A 12 19.22 9.62 -13.11
N LYS A 13 18.64 9.41 -14.29
CA LYS A 13 17.21 9.65 -14.54
C LYS A 13 16.31 8.82 -13.63
N VAL A 14 16.63 7.54 -13.43
CA VAL A 14 15.86 6.65 -12.53
C VAL A 14 15.95 7.12 -11.08
N VAL A 15 17.14 7.54 -10.61
CA VAL A 15 17.29 8.12 -9.26
C VAL A 15 16.41 9.35 -9.09
N GLU A 16 16.34 10.23 -10.09
CA GLU A 16 15.45 11.39 -10.05
C GLU A 16 13.96 11.00 -10.06
N VAL A 17 13.56 9.96 -10.79
CA VAL A 17 12.21 9.40 -10.68
C VAL A 17 11.92 8.93 -9.24
N LEU A 18 12.81 8.13 -8.64
CA LEU A 18 12.63 7.61 -7.29
C LEU A 18 12.52 8.74 -6.24
N LYS A 19 13.33 9.79 -6.38
CA LYS A 19 13.29 10.97 -5.49
C LYS A 19 11.93 11.68 -5.53
N ARG A 20 11.32 11.83 -6.71
CA ARG A 20 9.98 12.46 -6.87
C ARG A 20 8.87 11.69 -6.14
N PHE A 21 9.00 10.38 -6.03
CA PHE A 21 8.01 9.52 -5.36
C PHE A 21 8.29 9.31 -3.88
N CYS A 22 9.51 9.62 -3.41
CA CYS A 22 9.88 9.41 -2.02
C CYS A 22 9.49 10.58 -1.12
N LEU A 23 9.31 10.27 0.16
CA LEU A 23 9.21 11.26 1.22
C LEU A 23 9.98 10.75 2.45
N HIS A 24 11.21 11.23 2.58
CA HIS A 24 12.01 11.04 3.78
C HIS A 24 11.81 12.23 4.71
N SER A 25 11.68 11.97 6.00
CA SER A 25 11.53 13.02 7.01
C SER A 25 12.41 12.71 8.21
N SER A 26 12.93 13.77 8.82
CA SER A 26 13.65 13.72 10.10
C SER A 26 12.74 14.29 11.17
N LYS A 27 12.55 13.57 12.28
CA LYS A 27 11.83 14.10 13.45
C LYS A 27 12.66 15.12 14.22
N ASP A 28 13.99 15.05 14.10
CA ASP A 28 14.93 15.76 14.97
C ASP A 28 15.76 16.84 14.22
N GLY A 29 15.36 17.21 13.00
CA GLY A 29 16.02 18.28 12.24
C GLY A 29 17.41 17.95 11.68
N HIS A 30 17.94 16.74 11.89
CA HIS A 30 19.20 16.28 11.28
C HIS A 30 19.05 16.06 9.78
N GLN A 31 19.16 17.14 9.00
CA GLN A 31 18.93 17.14 7.56
C GLN A 31 20.05 16.46 6.76
N LYS A 32 21.26 16.36 7.33
CA LYS A 32 22.46 15.79 6.68
C LYS A 32 22.37 14.28 6.40
N ASP A 33 21.48 13.57 7.07
CA ASP A 33 21.35 12.10 6.96
C ASP A 33 20.12 11.66 6.16
N ILE A 34 19.35 12.61 5.64
CA ILE A 34 18.12 12.33 4.89
C ILE A 34 18.47 11.81 3.50
N GLY A 35 17.99 10.61 3.18
CA GLY A 35 18.07 10.03 1.83
C GLY A 35 19.42 9.42 1.46
N ARG A 36 20.30 9.10 2.43
CA ARG A 36 21.59 8.42 2.17
C ARG A 36 21.47 7.13 1.37
N VAL A 37 20.31 6.47 1.38
CA VAL A 37 20.01 5.30 0.54
C VAL A 37 20.35 5.55 -0.93
N PHE A 38 20.17 6.78 -1.42
CA PHE A 38 20.45 7.14 -2.82
C PHE A 38 21.93 7.11 -3.19
N GLU A 39 22.86 7.09 -2.22
CA GLU A 39 24.29 6.86 -2.48
C GLU A 39 24.54 5.42 -2.95
N SER A 40 23.76 4.46 -2.45
CA SER A 40 23.89 3.03 -2.78
C SER A 40 22.99 2.56 -3.94
N VAL A 41 21.96 3.33 -4.29
CA VAL A 41 20.99 2.98 -5.35
C VAL A 41 21.64 2.79 -6.72
N PRO A 42 22.61 3.63 -7.17
CA PRO A 42 23.27 3.44 -8.46
C PRO A 42 23.86 2.05 -8.67
N GLU A 43 24.53 1.48 -7.65
CA GLU A 43 25.11 0.13 -7.74
C GLU A 43 24.02 -0.95 -7.87
N LYS A 44 22.89 -0.79 -7.17
CA LYS A 44 21.74 -1.70 -7.31
C LYS A 44 21.08 -1.61 -8.69
N LEU A 45 21.05 -0.42 -9.29
CA LEU A 45 20.52 -0.19 -10.63
C LEU A 45 21.37 -0.87 -11.71
N LYS A 46 22.70 -0.78 -11.61
CA LYS A 46 23.64 -1.38 -12.56
C LYS A 46 23.38 -2.87 -12.81
N ILE A 47 22.96 -3.62 -11.78
CA ILE A 47 22.64 -5.06 -11.88
C ILE A 47 21.63 -5.34 -13.00
N ASN A 48 20.53 -4.60 -13.06
CA ASN A 48 19.48 -4.81 -14.07
C ASN A 48 19.79 -4.06 -15.37
N ILE A 49 20.34 -2.85 -15.27
CA ILE A 49 20.65 -1.99 -16.44
C ILE A 49 21.68 -2.66 -17.36
N THR A 50 22.77 -3.19 -16.81
CA THR A 50 23.82 -3.89 -17.59
C THR A 50 23.29 -5.19 -18.19
N ALA A 51 22.35 -5.85 -17.49
CA ALA A 51 21.71 -7.09 -17.94
C ALA A 51 20.57 -6.85 -18.95
N ASN A 52 20.24 -5.61 -19.31
CA ASN A 52 19.08 -5.29 -20.15
C ASN A 52 17.78 -5.90 -19.59
N GLN A 53 17.58 -5.79 -18.28
CA GLN A 53 16.42 -6.34 -17.57
C GLN A 53 15.63 -5.23 -16.86
N PRO A 54 14.32 -5.42 -16.63
CA PRO A 54 13.54 -4.48 -15.84
C PRO A 54 14.17 -4.22 -14.46
N ILE A 55 14.22 -2.95 -14.06
CA ILE A 55 14.70 -2.57 -12.72
C ILE A 55 13.77 -3.16 -11.67
N THR A 56 14.31 -4.02 -10.82
CA THR A 56 13.52 -4.69 -9.78
C THR A 56 13.57 -3.91 -8.46
N MET A 57 12.40 -3.57 -7.95
CA MET A 57 12.18 -2.96 -6.64
C MET A 57 11.41 -3.94 -5.73
N VAL A 58 11.54 -3.79 -4.41
CA VAL A 58 10.93 -4.68 -3.43
C VAL A 58 10.25 -3.88 -2.33
N LEU A 59 8.99 -4.19 -2.06
CA LEU A 59 8.18 -3.51 -1.05
C LEU A 59 7.37 -4.52 -0.22
N PRO A 60 7.54 -4.60 1.11
CA PRO A 60 6.55 -5.17 2.00
C PRO A 60 5.45 -4.16 2.25
N ALA A 61 4.22 -4.55 2.00
CA ALA A 61 3.05 -3.72 2.22
C ALA A 61 1.78 -4.55 2.01
N PHE A 62 0.64 -3.94 2.33
CA PHE A 62 -0.69 -4.52 2.19
C PHE A 62 -0.82 -5.87 2.91
N PRO A 63 -0.63 -5.88 4.24
CA PRO A 63 -0.69 -7.10 5.00
C PRO A 63 -2.15 -7.60 5.13
N TRP A 64 -3.06 -6.79 5.67
CA TRP A 64 -4.50 -7.05 5.80
C TRP A 64 -5.24 -5.72 6.02
N LYS A 65 -6.56 -5.66 5.79
CA LYS A 65 -7.39 -4.52 6.19
C LYS A 65 -7.66 -4.55 7.70
N SER A 66 -7.40 -3.44 8.42
CA SER A 66 -7.55 -3.40 9.89
C SER A 66 -8.95 -3.87 10.34
N PRO A 67 -9.07 -4.67 11.41
CA PRO A 67 -10.37 -5.05 11.96
C PRO A 67 -11.10 -3.88 12.64
N ASN A 68 -10.39 -2.78 12.91
CA ASN A 68 -10.92 -1.59 13.56
C ASN A 68 -11.81 -0.77 12.60
N GLN A 69 -13.12 -0.98 12.67
CA GLN A 69 -14.13 -0.29 11.85
C GLN A 69 -14.30 1.20 12.18
N ASP A 70 -13.66 1.71 13.24
CA ASP A 70 -13.54 3.16 13.44
C ASP A 70 -12.51 3.79 12.50
N LYS A 71 -11.52 3.01 12.03
CA LYS A 71 -10.45 3.46 11.13
C LYS A 71 -10.79 3.22 9.67
N VAL A 72 -11.22 2.00 9.34
CA VAL A 72 -11.50 1.58 7.96
C VAL A 72 -13.00 1.52 7.65
N LEU A 73 -13.33 1.65 6.37
CA LEU A 73 -14.71 1.69 5.88
C LEU A 73 -15.38 0.29 5.89
N GLY A 74 -14.59 -0.76 5.69
CA GLY A 74 -15.03 -2.15 5.68
C GLY A 74 -13.84 -3.11 5.82
N TYR A 75 -14.10 -4.42 5.69
CA TYR A 75 -13.10 -5.48 5.93
C TYR A 75 -12.23 -5.84 4.73
N GLY A 76 -12.59 -5.45 3.50
CA GLY A 76 -11.80 -5.78 2.31
C GLY A 76 -11.15 -4.56 1.69
N ALA A 77 -10.46 -4.78 0.57
CA ALA A 77 -9.83 -3.72 -0.21
C ALA A 77 -10.86 -2.72 -0.73
N ASP A 78 -10.53 -1.44 -0.65
CA ASP A 78 -11.37 -0.32 -1.04
C ASP A 78 -10.59 0.65 -1.94
N LEU A 79 -11.10 1.87 -2.15
CA LEU A 79 -10.42 2.84 -3.01
C LEU A 79 -9.00 3.17 -2.53
N GLY A 80 -8.72 3.09 -1.23
CA GLY A 80 -7.38 3.30 -0.69
C GLY A 80 -6.38 2.28 -1.20
N GLU A 81 -6.74 0.99 -1.22
CA GLU A 81 -5.87 -0.05 -1.78
C GLU A 81 -5.66 0.13 -3.28
N GLU A 82 -6.73 0.47 -4.02
CA GLU A 82 -6.66 0.75 -5.45
C GLU A 82 -5.68 1.91 -5.74
N MET A 83 -5.79 3.02 -5.01
CA MET A 83 -4.90 4.18 -5.15
C MET A 83 -3.46 3.87 -4.76
N GLY A 84 -3.25 3.12 -3.68
CA GLY A 84 -1.91 2.70 -3.26
C GLY A 84 -1.22 1.83 -4.31
N LEU A 85 -1.94 0.88 -4.90
CA LEU A 85 -1.43 0.06 -6.01
C LEU A 85 -1.20 0.89 -7.27
N ALA A 86 -2.11 1.80 -7.61
CA ALA A 86 -1.96 2.71 -8.74
C ALA A 86 -0.71 3.58 -8.62
N LYS A 87 -0.43 4.12 -7.42
CA LYS A 87 0.77 4.93 -7.15
C LYS A 87 2.07 4.14 -7.40
N LEU A 88 2.09 2.88 -6.98
CA LEU A 88 3.22 1.99 -7.19
C LEU A 88 3.40 1.60 -8.67
N ASN A 89 2.30 1.40 -9.39
CA ASN A 89 2.34 1.18 -10.83
C ASN A 89 2.85 2.43 -11.58
N HIS A 90 2.36 3.61 -11.21
CA HIS A 90 2.79 4.89 -11.78
C HIS A 90 4.29 5.14 -11.60
N LEU A 91 4.86 4.78 -10.45
CA LEU A 91 6.31 4.81 -10.26
C LEU A 91 7.04 3.97 -11.32
N CYS A 92 6.55 2.77 -11.61
CA CYS A 92 7.16 1.91 -12.62
C CYS A 92 6.98 2.46 -14.04
N GLU A 93 5.83 3.06 -14.35
CA GLU A 93 5.58 3.75 -15.63
C GLU A 93 6.51 4.94 -15.84
N GLU A 94 6.76 5.74 -14.81
CA GLU A 94 7.71 6.86 -14.87
C GLU A 94 9.14 6.38 -15.10
N ILE A 95 9.53 5.22 -14.55
CA ILE A 95 10.82 4.61 -14.84
C ILE A 95 10.87 4.13 -16.31
N SER A 96 9.80 3.54 -16.82
CA SER A 96 9.71 3.08 -18.22
C SER A 96 9.84 4.21 -19.25
N LYS A 97 9.53 5.45 -18.88
CA LYS A 97 9.76 6.63 -19.73
C LYS A 97 11.25 6.96 -19.93
N VAL A 98 12.11 6.53 -19.00
CA VAL A 98 13.55 6.84 -19.02
C VAL A 98 14.44 5.61 -19.20
N TYR A 99 13.86 4.41 -19.12
CA TYR A 99 14.56 3.14 -19.31
C TYR A 99 13.70 2.17 -20.14
N PRO A 100 14.16 1.72 -21.32
CA PRO A 100 13.30 0.97 -22.26
C PRO A 100 12.87 -0.43 -21.77
N TYR A 101 13.58 -1.03 -20.81
CA TYR A 101 13.15 -2.29 -20.19
C TYR A 101 12.26 -2.06 -18.95
N GLY A 102 12.02 -0.81 -18.58
CA GLY A 102 11.11 -0.42 -17.51
C GLY A 102 11.48 -0.92 -16.13
N ALA A 103 10.47 -1.06 -15.28
CA ALA A 103 10.62 -1.51 -13.91
C ALA A 103 9.58 -2.56 -13.53
N ARG A 104 9.91 -3.35 -12.51
CA ARG A 104 9.03 -4.32 -11.88
C ARG A 104 9.11 -4.16 -10.36
N LEU A 105 7.95 -4.19 -9.72
CA LEU A 105 7.83 -4.17 -8.27
C LEU A 105 7.47 -5.56 -7.75
N ILE A 106 8.31 -6.13 -6.89
CA ILE A 106 7.97 -7.28 -6.06
C ILE A 106 7.27 -6.76 -4.80
N LEU A 107 5.95 -6.95 -4.74
CA LEU A 107 5.12 -6.59 -3.60
C LEU A 107 4.97 -7.79 -2.67
N ILE A 108 5.60 -7.74 -1.50
CA ILE A 108 5.54 -8.79 -0.49
C ILE A 108 4.35 -8.50 0.43
N CYS A 109 3.25 -9.22 0.28
CA CYS A 109 2.14 -9.15 1.22
C CYS A 109 2.55 -9.85 2.52
N ASP A 110 2.97 -9.08 3.51
CA ASP A 110 3.68 -9.51 4.71
C ASP A 110 2.79 -9.92 5.89
N GLY A 111 1.49 -10.11 5.64
CA GLY A 111 0.52 -10.55 6.64
C GLY A 111 0.96 -11.76 7.49
N PRO A 112 1.48 -12.87 6.95
CA PRO A 112 1.85 -14.06 7.73
C PRO A 112 2.94 -13.81 8.77
N VAL A 113 3.66 -12.71 8.64
CA VAL A 113 4.64 -12.27 9.64
C VAL A 113 3.93 -11.83 10.92
N TYR A 114 2.71 -11.28 10.86
CA TYR A 114 2.09 -10.61 12.03
C TYR A 114 0.60 -10.88 12.25
N ASN A 115 -0.15 -11.39 11.27
CA ASN A 115 -1.62 -11.39 11.31
C ASN A 115 -2.19 -12.19 12.51
N ASP A 116 -1.57 -13.30 12.88
CA ASP A 116 -1.92 -14.11 14.05
C ASP A 116 -1.72 -13.34 15.37
N LEU A 117 -0.72 -12.46 15.43
CA LEU A 117 -0.44 -11.61 16.60
C LEU A 117 -1.53 -10.56 16.83
N VAL A 118 -2.27 -10.18 15.79
CA VAL A 118 -3.31 -9.16 15.87
C VAL A 118 -4.72 -9.72 15.62
N GLY A 119 -4.87 -11.03 15.78
CA GLY A 119 -6.14 -11.77 15.62
C GLY A 119 -6.82 -11.53 14.28
N VAL A 120 -6.02 -11.48 13.21
CA VAL A 120 -6.49 -11.50 11.83
C VAL A 120 -6.31 -12.92 11.29
N PRO A 121 -7.41 -13.66 11.06
CA PRO A 121 -7.36 -15.03 10.58
C PRO A 121 -6.58 -15.20 9.27
N ASP A 122 -5.95 -16.36 9.13
CA ASP A 122 -5.10 -16.71 7.98
C ASP A 122 -5.89 -16.77 6.66
N ASP A 123 -7.15 -17.18 6.72
CA ASP A 123 -8.06 -17.23 5.57
C ASP A 123 -8.49 -15.83 5.10
N GLU A 124 -8.73 -14.91 6.04
CA GLU A 124 -9.01 -13.49 5.74
C GLU A 124 -7.81 -12.77 5.12
N TYR A 125 -6.59 -13.02 5.63
CA TYR A 125 -5.37 -12.56 4.98
C TYR A 125 -5.28 -13.06 3.53
N TYR A 126 -5.54 -14.36 3.33
CA TYR A 126 -5.47 -14.96 2.00
C TYR A 126 -6.45 -14.28 1.05
N ASP A 127 -7.71 -14.13 1.48
CA ASP A 127 -8.78 -13.52 0.68
C ASP A 127 -8.48 -12.05 0.36
N TYR A 128 -8.00 -11.28 1.33
CA TYR A 128 -7.55 -9.90 1.09
C TYR A 128 -6.45 -9.83 0.03
N GLY A 129 -5.46 -10.73 0.10
CA GLY A 129 -4.43 -10.85 -0.93
C GLY A 129 -4.98 -11.21 -2.32
N ILE A 130 -6.06 -11.99 -2.41
CA ILE A 130 -6.75 -12.28 -3.67
C ILE A 130 -7.49 -11.03 -4.19
N GLU A 131 -8.14 -10.25 -3.32
CA GLU A 131 -8.77 -8.98 -3.72
C GLU A 131 -7.77 -8.00 -4.35
N LEU A 132 -6.59 -7.81 -3.75
CA LEU A 132 -5.54 -6.95 -4.28
C LEU A 132 -5.07 -7.37 -5.69
N ARG A 133 -4.91 -8.68 -5.90
CA ARG A 133 -4.53 -9.24 -7.21
C ARG A 133 -5.60 -8.99 -8.25
N LYS A 134 -6.89 -9.16 -7.89
CA LYS A 134 -8.01 -8.83 -8.78
C LYS A 134 -8.04 -7.34 -9.14
N ILE A 135 -7.74 -6.46 -8.20
CA ILE A 135 -7.61 -5.01 -8.47
C ILE A 135 -6.49 -4.77 -9.48
N ALA A 136 -5.29 -5.28 -9.21
CA ALA A 136 -4.14 -5.11 -10.10
C ALA A 136 -4.40 -5.66 -11.51
N GLN A 137 -5.04 -6.83 -11.63
CA GLN A 137 -5.43 -7.41 -12.91
C GLN A 137 -6.46 -6.53 -13.65
N LYS A 138 -7.54 -6.12 -12.97
CA LYS A 138 -8.60 -5.28 -13.56
C LYS A 138 -8.08 -3.91 -14.01
N LYS A 139 -7.08 -3.37 -13.33
CA LYS A 139 -6.47 -2.07 -13.61
C LYS A 139 -5.21 -2.15 -14.46
N HIS A 140 -4.84 -3.34 -14.91
CA HIS A 140 -3.66 -3.60 -15.73
C HIS A 140 -2.33 -3.12 -15.10
N PHE A 141 -2.19 -3.25 -13.78
CA PHE A 141 -0.96 -2.95 -13.04
C PHE A 141 0.11 -4.02 -13.24
N SER A 142 0.50 -4.23 -14.50
CA SER A 142 1.32 -5.35 -14.98
C SER A 142 2.75 -5.35 -14.46
N CYS A 143 3.24 -4.22 -13.94
CA CYS A 143 4.57 -4.13 -13.33
C CYS A 143 4.64 -4.66 -11.89
N ILE A 144 3.48 -4.90 -11.25
CA ILE A 144 3.41 -5.37 -9.85
C ILE A 144 3.32 -6.90 -9.85
N GLN A 145 4.34 -7.54 -9.29
CA GLN A 145 4.35 -8.97 -8.99
C GLN A 145 4.10 -9.18 -7.51
N PHE A 146 3.05 -9.94 -7.17
CA PHE A 146 2.75 -10.24 -5.79
C PHE A 146 3.56 -11.45 -5.32
N THR A 147 4.07 -11.36 -4.11
CA THR A 147 4.69 -12.49 -3.44
C THR A 147 4.24 -12.57 -1.99
N ARG A 148 4.34 -13.77 -1.42
CA ARG A 148 4.03 -14.06 -0.01
C ARG A 148 5.32 -14.46 0.70
N LEU A 149 5.33 -14.36 2.03
CA LEU A 149 6.47 -14.81 2.83
C LEU A 149 6.87 -16.27 2.52
N MET A 150 5.88 -17.16 2.37
CA MET A 150 6.09 -18.56 2.03
C MET A 150 6.89 -18.79 0.73
N ASN A 151 6.79 -17.88 -0.25
CA ASN A 151 7.55 -17.99 -1.49
C ASN A 151 9.02 -17.64 -1.23
N LEU A 152 9.29 -16.63 -0.41
CA LEU A 152 10.65 -16.26 -0.02
C LEU A 152 11.32 -17.37 0.80
N LEU A 153 10.53 -18.14 1.54
CA LEU A 153 10.97 -19.29 2.32
C LEU A 153 11.00 -20.60 1.52
N GLY A 154 10.69 -20.58 0.22
CA GLY A 154 10.68 -21.77 -0.64
C GLY A 154 9.64 -22.83 -0.26
N LEU A 155 8.54 -22.40 0.36
CA LEU A 155 7.41 -23.27 0.76
C LEU A 155 6.20 -23.15 -0.18
N GLY A 156 6.09 -22.04 -0.91
CA GLY A 156 5.00 -21.77 -1.84
C GLY A 156 5.41 -21.94 -3.30
N ASP A 157 4.41 -21.99 -4.18
CA ASP A 157 4.53 -22.10 -5.64
C ASP A 157 4.30 -20.73 -6.36
N GLY A 158 4.58 -19.63 -5.65
CA GLY A 158 4.35 -18.29 -6.15
C GLY A 158 2.94 -17.77 -5.86
N GLU A 159 2.26 -17.31 -6.90
CA GLU A 159 0.90 -16.76 -6.76
C GLU A 159 -0.20 -17.83 -6.82
N LYS A 160 0.14 -19.08 -7.15
CA LYS A 160 -0.79 -20.15 -7.52
C LYS A 160 -1.33 -20.98 -6.35
N ILE A 161 -0.71 -20.87 -5.18
CA ILE A 161 -1.07 -21.68 -4.01
C ILE A 161 -2.55 -21.56 -3.68
N SER A 162 -3.19 -22.72 -3.54
CA SER A 162 -4.61 -22.81 -3.16
C SER A 162 -4.81 -22.26 -1.73
N LYS A 163 -6.04 -21.88 -1.40
CA LYS A 163 -6.38 -21.44 -0.04
C LYS A 163 -6.14 -22.57 0.97
N GLU A 164 -6.49 -23.80 0.61
CA GLU A 164 -6.30 -24.98 1.44
C GLU A 164 -4.81 -25.24 1.73
N ASP A 165 -3.97 -25.24 0.70
CA ASP A 165 -2.53 -25.42 0.87
C ASP A 165 -1.89 -24.28 1.66
N TYR A 166 -2.34 -23.04 1.42
CA TYR A 166 -1.90 -21.89 2.20
C TYR A 166 -2.17 -22.10 3.69
N LEU A 167 -3.42 -22.45 4.04
CA LEU A 167 -3.83 -22.66 5.43
C LEU A 167 -3.08 -23.84 6.08
N ARG A 168 -2.80 -24.90 5.32
CA ARG A 168 -2.00 -26.03 5.78
C ARG A 168 -0.55 -25.67 6.06
N LEU A 169 0.04 -24.74 5.29
CA LEU A 169 1.48 -24.44 5.32
C LEU A 169 1.85 -23.20 6.15
N VAL A 170 0.89 -22.38 6.56
CA VAL A 170 1.17 -21.09 7.21
C VAL A 170 1.86 -21.23 8.57
N SER A 171 1.57 -22.28 9.35
CA SER A 171 2.27 -22.58 10.60
C SER A 171 3.75 -22.90 10.35
N THR A 172 4.03 -23.81 9.41
CA THR A 172 5.40 -24.15 8.96
C THR A 172 6.13 -22.92 8.40
N CYS A 173 5.41 -22.00 7.74
CA CYS A 173 5.97 -20.74 7.27
C CYS A 173 6.48 -19.87 8.43
N ARG A 174 5.73 -19.77 9.53
CA ARG A 174 6.13 -19.00 10.72
C ARG A 174 7.27 -19.68 11.49
N GLU A 175 7.25 -21.00 11.60
CA GLU A 175 8.35 -21.78 12.19
C GLU A 175 9.65 -21.59 11.41
N LYS A 176 9.58 -21.67 10.07
CA LYS A 176 10.75 -21.47 9.21
C LYS A 176 11.26 -20.03 9.25
N LEU A 177 10.36 -19.04 9.33
CA LEU A 177 10.73 -17.64 9.55
C LEU A 177 11.57 -17.48 10.83
N MET A 178 11.13 -18.09 11.93
CA MET A 178 11.79 -17.99 13.25
C MET A 178 12.88 -19.03 13.48
N SER A 179 13.34 -19.71 12.43
CA SER A 179 14.42 -20.69 12.53
C SER A 179 15.79 -20.04 12.77
N PRO A 180 16.78 -20.77 13.31
CA PRO A 180 18.15 -20.27 13.49
C PRO A 180 18.83 -19.74 12.22
N THR A 181 18.29 -20.03 11.03
CA THR A 181 18.76 -19.46 9.76
C THR A 181 18.51 -17.96 9.66
N TYR A 182 17.43 -17.46 10.27
CA TYR A 182 16.99 -16.07 10.13
C TYR A 182 16.84 -15.33 11.45
N PHE A 183 16.75 -16.05 12.58
CA PHE A 183 16.57 -15.45 13.89
C PHE A 183 17.47 -16.14 14.92
N ASP A 184 18.20 -15.35 15.71
CA ASP A 184 18.99 -15.87 16.81
C ASP A 184 18.06 -16.31 17.96
N PRO A 185 18.00 -17.61 18.31
CA PRO A 185 17.14 -18.09 19.39
C PRO A 185 17.54 -17.56 20.78
N THR A 186 18.74 -16.98 20.92
CA THR A 186 19.23 -16.38 22.17
C THR A 186 18.99 -14.87 22.25
N PHE A 187 18.36 -14.27 21.24
CA PHE A 187 18.09 -12.84 21.18
C PHE A 187 17.20 -12.37 22.35
N ASP A 188 17.72 -11.44 23.15
CA ASP A 188 17.02 -10.81 24.27
C ASP A 188 16.45 -9.45 23.87
N ILE A 189 15.14 -9.44 23.59
CA ILE A 189 14.42 -8.22 23.23
C ILE A 189 14.44 -7.16 24.35
N ASP A 190 14.47 -7.55 25.63
CA ASP A 190 14.48 -6.58 26.73
C ASP A 190 15.86 -5.95 26.93
N HIS A 191 16.93 -6.70 26.62
CA HIS A 191 18.26 -6.11 26.51
C HIS A 191 18.34 -5.16 25.31
N GLU A 192 17.90 -5.61 24.12
CA GLU A 192 17.93 -4.82 22.89
C GLU A 192 17.19 -3.48 23.04
N LEU A 193 15.97 -3.49 23.59
CA LEU A 193 15.18 -2.26 23.77
C LEU A 193 15.85 -1.26 24.73
N ARG A 194 16.68 -1.74 25.66
CA ARG A 194 17.45 -0.87 26.56
C ARG A 194 18.72 -0.30 25.93
N THR A 195 19.31 -0.99 24.96
CA THR A 195 20.64 -0.66 24.43
C THR A 195 20.64 -0.14 23.00
N ASN A 196 19.56 -0.35 22.24
CA ASN A 196 19.43 0.08 20.85
C ASN A 196 18.27 1.09 20.65
N PRO A 197 18.57 2.40 20.51
CA PRO A 197 17.55 3.45 20.32
C PRO A 197 16.69 3.31 19.06
N ASP A 198 17.24 2.72 17.97
CA ASP A 198 16.50 2.52 16.73
C ASP A 198 15.44 1.41 16.90
N THR A 199 15.79 0.34 17.63
CA THR A 199 14.84 -0.74 17.97
C THR A 199 13.77 -0.24 18.93
N GLU A 200 14.14 0.55 19.93
CA GLU A 200 13.18 1.18 20.86
C GLU A 200 12.20 2.12 20.14
N THR A 201 12.67 2.92 19.19
CA THR A 201 11.80 3.78 18.36
C THR A 201 10.79 2.95 17.55
N THR A 202 11.24 1.81 17.03
CA THR A 202 10.38 0.86 16.31
C THR A 202 9.34 0.24 17.25
N TYR A 203 9.76 -0.17 18.45
CA TYR A 203 8.88 -0.67 19.50
C TYR A 203 7.78 0.33 19.86
N GLN A 204 8.13 1.58 20.13
CA GLN A 204 7.15 2.61 20.48
C GLN A 204 6.14 2.84 19.35
N SER A 205 6.60 2.78 18.10
CA SER A 205 5.73 2.89 16.92
C SER A 205 4.76 1.70 16.81
N TYR A 206 5.21 0.48 17.08
CA TYR A 206 4.36 -0.72 17.13
C TYR A 206 3.39 -0.67 18.29
N PHE A 207 3.88 -0.38 19.50
CA PHE A 207 3.07 -0.24 20.71
C PHE A 207 1.91 0.75 20.48
N SER A 208 2.21 1.94 19.95
CA SER A 208 1.19 2.96 19.64
C SER A 208 0.14 2.45 18.66
N ARG A 209 0.54 1.83 17.54
CA ARG A 209 -0.39 1.35 16.51
C ARG A 209 -1.23 0.17 16.99
N ILE A 210 -0.61 -0.80 17.66
CA ILE A 210 -1.29 -1.99 18.18
C ILE A 210 -2.23 -1.61 19.33
N SER A 211 -1.90 -0.61 20.15
CA SER A 211 -2.80 -0.08 21.18
C SER A 211 -4.17 0.33 20.62
N GLU A 212 -4.21 0.87 19.40
CA GLU A 212 -5.47 1.28 18.77
C GLU A 212 -6.32 0.10 18.28
N ASP A 213 -5.66 -0.97 17.82
CA ASP A 213 -6.26 -1.99 16.98
C ASP A 213 -6.44 -3.35 17.70
N LEU A 214 -5.64 -3.66 18.72
CA LEU A 214 -5.61 -4.99 19.34
C LEU A 214 -6.94 -5.40 19.98
N LYS A 215 -7.66 -4.48 20.61
CA LYS A 215 -9.01 -4.76 21.15
C LYS A 215 -10.05 -5.16 20.10
N TRP A 216 -9.78 -4.91 18.82
CA TRP A 216 -10.64 -5.28 17.70
C TRP A 216 -10.23 -6.62 17.08
N ALA A 217 -9.14 -7.23 17.54
CA ALA A 217 -8.68 -8.53 17.10
C ALA A 217 -9.74 -9.62 17.38
N LYS A 218 -9.93 -10.55 16.44
CA LYS A 218 -10.92 -11.63 16.60
C LYS A 218 -10.45 -12.57 17.70
N GLY A 219 -11.34 -12.83 18.66
CA GLY A 219 -11.04 -13.67 19.82
C GLY A 219 -10.22 -12.97 20.91
N PHE A 220 -10.06 -11.65 20.86
CA PHE A 220 -9.42 -10.90 21.95
C PHE A 220 -10.30 -10.87 23.19
N ASP A 221 -9.71 -11.09 24.36
CA ASP A 221 -10.45 -11.15 25.63
C ASP A 221 -11.05 -9.78 25.99
N PRO A 222 -12.39 -9.64 26.06
CA PRO A 222 -13.04 -8.40 26.43
C PRO A 222 -12.68 -7.91 27.84
N LEU A 223 -12.36 -8.82 28.77
CA LEU A 223 -11.97 -8.47 30.14
C LEU A 223 -10.59 -7.81 30.18
N VAL A 224 -9.65 -8.31 29.36
CA VAL A 224 -8.34 -7.69 29.16
C VAL A 224 -8.50 -6.33 28.50
N ALA A 225 -9.32 -6.22 27.44
CA ALA A 225 -9.56 -4.95 26.74
C ALA A 225 -10.17 -3.86 27.63
N ALA A 226 -10.98 -4.24 28.62
CA ALA A 226 -11.61 -3.32 29.56
C ALA A 226 -10.67 -2.84 30.68
N ASN A 227 -9.53 -3.51 30.91
CA ASN A 227 -8.57 -3.15 31.95
C ASN A 227 -7.33 -2.47 31.33
N PRO A 228 -7.10 -1.16 31.54
CA PRO A 228 -6.00 -0.43 30.91
C PRO A 228 -4.61 -1.01 31.17
N THR A 229 -4.36 -1.51 32.39
CA THR A 229 -3.06 -2.09 32.76
C THR A 229 -2.84 -3.42 32.06
N LEU A 230 -3.82 -4.33 32.11
CA LEU A 230 -3.73 -5.63 31.43
C LEU A 230 -3.61 -5.45 29.92
N TYR A 231 -4.39 -4.52 29.35
CA TYR A 231 -4.32 -4.21 27.93
C TYR A 231 -2.94 -3.69 27.52
N ALA A 232 -2.36 -2.74 28.26
CA ALA A 232 -1.02 -2.23 27.99
C ALA A 232 0.05 -3.33 28.07
N THR A 233 -0.07 -4.27 29.03
CA THR A 233 0.81 -5.43 29.13
C THR A 233 0.72 -6.33 27.91
N GLU A 234 -0.49 -6.68 27.45
CA GLU A 234 -0.67 -7.50 26.26
C GLU A 234 -0.19 -6.80 24.98
N VAL A 235 -0.44 -5.50 24.84
CA VAL A 235 0.11 -4.70 23.71
C VAL A 235 1.64 -4.73 23.73
N SER A 236 2.27 -4.55 24.91
CA SER A 236 3.73 -4.60 25.05
C SER A 236 4.31 -5.94 24.61
N LYS A 237 3.73 -7.04 25.12
CA LYS A 237 4.11 -8.41 24.75
C LYS A 237 3.97 -8.63 23.24
N MET A 238 2.89 -8.13 22.64
CA MET A 238 2.66 -8.27 21.21
C MET A 238 3.69 -7.48 20.39
N ALA A 239 3.95 -6.23 20.75
CA ALA A 239 4.93 -5.38 20.08
C ALA A 239 6.34 -5.98 20.15
N LYS A 240 6.76 -6.55 21.28
CA LYS A 240 8.05 -7.29 21.41
C LYS A 240 8.11 -8.48 20.46
N THR A 241 7.05 -9.28 20.39
CA THR A 241 6.98 -10.43 19.47
C THR A 241 7.04 -9.99 18.01
N MET A 242 6.38 -8.88 17.66
CA MET A 242 6.46 -8.30 16.32
C MET A 242 7.88 -7.85 15.95
N ILE A 243 8.67 -7.31 16.89
CA ILE A 243 10.06 -6.93 16.62
C ILE A 243 10.91 -8.15 16.33
N ASN A 244 10.78 -9.22 17.12
CA ASN A 244 11.51 -10.46 16.86
C ASN A 244 11.21 -10.99 15.45
N ARG A 245 9.94 -10.96 15.04
CA ARG A 245 9.54 -11.36 13.68
C ARG A 245 10.00 -10.39 12.60
N LEU A 246 10.07 -9.09 12.89
CA LEU A 246 10.61 -8.09 11.97
C LEU A 246 12.09 -8.38 11.68
N ILE A 247 12.90 -8.66 12.71
CA ILE A 247 14.32 -8.99 12.57
C ILE A 247 14.49 -10.21 11.66
N ALA A 248 13.76 -11.28 11.96
CA ALA A 248 13.76 -12.50 11.16
C ALA A 248 13.32 -12.23 9.71
N TYR A 249 12.28 -11.41 9.54
CA TYR A 249 11.72 -11.10 8.23
C TYR A 249 12.67 -10.25 7.38
N GLU A 250 13.37 -9.28 7.98
CA GLU A 250 14.40 -8.50 7.30
C GLU A 250 15.57 -9.39 6.87
N ALA A 251 15.96 -10.38 7.68
CA ALA A 251 16.97 -11.36 7.31
C ALA A 251 16.54 -12.20 6.08
N VAL A 252 15.29 -12.67 6.03
CA VAL A 252 14.73 -13.40 4.87
C VAL A 252 14.77 -12.53 3.61
N ILE A 253 14.34 -11.27 3.70
CA ILE A 253 14.35 -10.34 2.56
C ILE A 253 15.77 -10.07 2.09
N ASN A 254 16.71 -9.86 3.00
CA ASN A 254 18.10 -9.61 2.64
C ASN A 254 18.73 -10.82 1.95
N ALA A 255 18.48 -12.03 2.46
CA ALA A 255 18.98 -13.28 1.88
C ALA A 255 18.41 -13.57 0.48
N THR A 256 17.16 -13.20 0.21
CA THR A 256 16.47 -13.55 -1.04
C THR A 256 16.48 -12.43 -2.07
N LEU A 257 16.34 -11.18 -1.63
CA LEU A 257 16.05 -10.02 -2.46
C LEU A 257 16.94 -8.80 -2.15
N GLY A 258 17.95 -8.93 -1.27
CA GLY A 258 18.78 -7.81 -0.78
C GLY A 258 19.54 -7.03 -1.86
N LYS A 259 19.80 -7.66 -3.00
CA LYS A 259 20.44 -7.02 -4.17
C LYS A 259 19.55 -5.99 -4.87
N TYR A 260 18.24 -6.03 -4.65
CA TYR A 260 17.28 -5.13 -5.29
C TYR A 260 17.05 -3.86 -4.48
N ILE A 261 16.41 -2.86 -5.10
CA ILE A 261 16.07 -1.60 -4.45
C ILE A 261 14.97 -1.84 -3.42
N ARG A 262 15.23 -1.44 -2.17
CA ARG A 262 14.31 -1.62 -1.06
C ARG A 262 13.43 -0.38 -0.89
N LEU A 263 12.14 -0.55 -1.13
CA LEU A 263 11.12 0.45 -0.82
C LEU A 263 10.54 0.20 0.58
N SER A 264 9.86 1.20 1.13
CA SER A 264 9.23 1.17 2.45
C SER A 264 7.96 2.00 2.44
N ILE A 265 6.91 1.51 3.09
CA ILE A 265 5.71 2.30 3.38
C ILE A 265 5.84 3.12 4.67
N HIS A 266 6.88 2.94 5.47
CA HIS A 266 7.09 3.72 6.69
C HIS A 266 7.93 4.98 6.46
N PRO A 267 7.57 6.12 7.08
CA PRO A 267 8.46 7.27 7.17
C PRO A 267 9.80 6.88 7.78
N SER A 268 10.90 7.36 7.22
CA SER A 268 12.23 7.15 7.75
C SER A 268 13.20 8.21 7.26
N LEU A 269 14.41 8.22 7.86
CA LEU A 269 15.54 9.01 7.36
C LEU A 269 16.04 8.54 5.98
N GLY A 270 15.62 7.37 5.50
CA GLY A 270 16.08 6.84 4.22
C GLY A 270 17.54 6.41 4.23
N ARG A 271 18.00 5.71 5.30
CA ARG A 271 19.36 5.15 5.37
C ARG A 271 19.53 3.95 4.42
N ASN A 272 18.64 2.97 4.51
CA ASN A 272 18.74 1.69 3.78
C ASN A 272 17.54 1.41 2.85
N LYS A 273 16.45 2.19 2.97
CA LYS A 273 15.17 1.97 2.29
C LYS A 273 14.59 3.29 1.81
N ILE A 274 13.95 3.29 0.64
CA ILE A 274 13.29 4.46 0.06
C ILE A 274 11.84 4.50 0.54
N SER A 275 11.46 5.56 1.25
CA SER A 275 10.12 5.66 1.84
C SER A 275 9.12 6.23 0.81
N ILE A 276 8.12 5.45 0.42
CA ILE A 276 7.13 5.79 -0.60
C ILE A 276 5.74 5.91 0.06
N PRO A 277 5.18 7.12 0.19
CA PRO A 277 3.82 7.30 0.67
C PRO A 277 2.80 6.81 -0.37
N LEU A 278 1.89 5.93 0.04
CA LEU A 278 0.85 5.37 -0.84
C LEU A 278 -0.34 6.33 -1.02
N LEU A 279 -0.72 7.04 0.04
CA LEU A 279 -1.85 7.98 0.06
C LEU A 279 -1.38 9.37 0.53
N ARG A 280 -0.31 9.87 -0.09
CA ARG A 280 0.32 11.17 0.23
C ARG A 280 -0.71 12.30 0.22
N GLN A 281 -0.64 13.20 1.20
CA GLN A 281 -1.48 14.40 1.30
C GLN A 281 -0.62 15.65 1.39
N GLY A 282 -0.42 16.36 0.28
CA GLY A 282 0.52 17.48 0.23
C GLY A 282 1.93 17.02 0.66
N ASP A 283 2.48 17.64 1.70
CA ASP A 283 3.79 17.27 2.26
C ASP A 283 3.73 16.23 3.38
N MET A 284 2.54 15.72 3.68
CA MET A 284 2.34 14.65 4.65
C MET A 284 2.48 13.28 3.98
N PHE A 285 3.14 12.36 4.69
CA PHE A 285 3.29 10.97 4.25
C PHE A 285 1.94 10.26 4.01
N GLY A 286 0.91 10.65 4.77
CA GLY A 286 -0.42 10.06 4.66
C GLY A 286 -0.54 8.72 5.38
N ASP A 287 -1.78 8.25 5.50
CA ASP A 287 -2.08 6.98 6.14
C ASP A 287 -1.83 5.79 5.20
N MET A 288 -1.67 4.61 5.80
CA MET A 288 -1.70 3.35 5.05
C MET A 288 -3.12 3.04 4.62
N PRO A 289 -3.35 2.58 3.37
CA PRO A 289 -4.67 2.17 2.90
C PRO A 289 -5.43 1.24 3.85
N TRP A 290 -4.70 0.34 4.50
CA TRP A 290 -5.29 -0.66 5.37
C TRP A 290 -5.54 -0.22 6.82
N HIS A 291 -5.19 1.02 7.18
CA HIS A 291 -5.45 1.60 8.50
C HIS A 291 -6.25 2.90 8.44
N ALA A 292 -6.82 3.25 7.29
CA ALA A 292 -7.61 4.45 7.11
C ALA A 292 -8.71 4.23 6.07
N SER A 293 -9.61 5.20 5.99
CA SER A 293 -10.60 5.34 4.92
C SER A 293 -10.21 6.48 4.00
N VAL A 294 -10.60 6.37 2.73
CA VAL A 294 -10.46 7.44 1.74
C VAL A 294 -11.76 8.22 1.59
N ALA A 295 -11.65 9.55 1.56
CA ALA A 295 -12.68 10.48 1.14
C ALA A 295 -12.25 11.23 -0.11
N VAL A 296 -13.15 11.36 -1.09
CA VAL A 296 -12.97 12.18 -2.29
C VAL A 296 -13.75 13.47 -2.13
N LEU A 297 -13.06 14.60 -2.20
CA LEU A 297 -13.68 15.92 -2.10
C LEU A 297 -14.28 16.35 -3.44
N SER A 298 -15.13 17.38 -3.43
CA SER A 298 -15.83 17.90 -4.62
C SER A 298 -14.87 18.43 -5.70
N ASN A 299 -13.69 18.91 -5.32
CA ASN A 299 -12.60 19.30 -6.21
C ASN A 299 -11.72 18.12 -6.69
N GLY A 300 -12.05 16.88 -6.29
CA GLY A 300 -11.28 15.69 -6.63
C GLY A 300 -10.05 15.43 -5.76
N GLU A 301 -9.80 16.24 -4.73
CA GLU A 301 -8.76 15.95 -3.75
C GLU A 301 -9.09 14.70 -2.93
N ILE A 302 -8.03 13.99 -2.56
CA ILE A 302 -8.12 12.76 -1.79
C ILE A 302 -7.67 13.04 -0.36
N LYS A 303 -8.53 12.65 0.59
CA LYS A 303 -8.25 12.73 2.01
C LYS A 303 -8.31 11.35 2.64
N THR A 304 -7.39 11.05 3.54
CA THR A 304 -7.42 9.88 4.42
C THR A 304 -7.82 10.27 5.82
N GLY A 305 -8.49 9.36 6.52
CA GLY A 305 -8.87 9.58 7.91
C GLY A 305 -9.66 8.41 8.47
N ARG A 306 -10.17 8.60 9.69
CA ARG A 306 -10.92 7.58 10.42
C ARG A 306 -12.34 7.48 9.88
N SER A 307 -12.76 6.26 9.54
CA SER A 307 -14.12 5.98 9.07
C SER A 307 -15.21 6.51 10.01
N ARG A 308 -15.01 6.46 11.33
CA ARG A 308 -15.98 6.97 12.31
C ARG A 308 -16.27 8.46 12.14
N GLU A 309 -15.26 9.26 11.82
CA GLU A 309 -15.43 10.69 11.58
C GLU A 309 -15.98 10.97 10.19
N PHE A 310 -15.48 10.24 9.18
CA PHE A 310 -15.95 10.41 7.80
C PHE A 310 -17.43 10.06 7.61
N ARG A 311 -17.96 9.06 8.35
CA ARG A 311 -19.41 8.74 8.35
C ARG A 311 -20.30 9.91 8.77
N LYS A 312 -19.77 10.89 9.52
CA LYS A 312 -20.52 12.09 9.95
C LYS A 312 -20.49 13.20 8.90
N LEU A 313 -19.45 13.23 8.07
CA LEU A 313 -19.12 14.37 7.19
C LEU A 313 -19.44 14.09 5.72
N TYR A 314 -19.35 12.83 5.30
CA TYR A 314 -19.34 12.43 3.89
C TYR A 314 -20.40 11.36 3.62
N GLU A 315 -20.82 11.24 2.36
CA GLU A 315 -21.62 10.10 1.91
C GLU A 315 -20.74 8.88 1.64
N VAL A 316 -21.32 7.68 1.76
CA VAL A 316 -20.64 6.43 1.42
C VAL A 316 -20.98 6.05 -0.01
N VAL A 317 -19.95 5.90 -0.84
CA VAL A 317 -20.12 5.37 -2.19
C VAL A 317 -19.98 3.85 -2.16
N MET A 318 -20.99 3.19 -2.72
CA MET A 318 -21.06 1.73 -2.82
C MET A 318 -20.50 1.27 -4.17
N LYS A 319 -19.82 0.12 -4.19
CA LYS A 319 -19.35 -0.54 -5.42
C LYS A 319 -19.63 -2.03 -5.31
N HIS A 320 -20.42 -2.59 -6.23
CA HIS A 320 -20.89 -3.98 -6.15
C HIS A 320 -21.53 -4.33 -4.80
N GLY A 321 -22.37 -3.44 -4.25
CA GLY A 321 -23.08 -3.68 -3.00
C GLY A 321 -22.26 -3.57 -1.71
N ARG A 322 -20.96 -3.22 -1.78
CA ARG A 322 -20.11 -2.95 -0.60
C ARG A 322 -19.69 -1.48 -0.52
N PRO A 323 -19.53 -0.91 0.69
CA PRO A 323 -18.88 0.38 0.87
C PRO A 323 -17.49 0.39 0.23
N TYR A 324 -17.18 1.44 -0.55
CA TYR A 324 -15.91 1.52 -1.31
C TYR A 324 -15.08 2.77 -1.03
N TYR A 325 -15.71 3.91 -0.78
CA TYR A 325 -15.04 5.12 -0.31
C TYR A 325 -16.07 6.13 0.23
N PHE A 326 -15.58 7.19 0.86
CA PHE A 326 -16.39 8.34 1.21
C PHE A 326 -16.32 9.41 0.12
N ARG A 327 -17.39 10.18 -0.07
CA ARG A 327 -17.39 11.31 -1.00
C ARG A 327 -18.03 12.54 -0.36
N GLU A 328 -17.48 13.71 -0.64
CA GLU A 328 -18.12 14.97 -0.31
C GLU A 328 -19.42 15.10 -1.10
N ARG A 329 -20.52 15.37 -0.39
CA ARG A 329 -21.85 15.51 -0.98
C ARG A 329 -21.83 16.68 -1.95
N SER A 330 -22.24 16.43 -3.19
CA SER A 330 -22.30 17.47 -4.21
C SER A 330 -23.38 17.13 -5.23
N PRO A 331 -24.25 18.09 -5.60
CA PRO A 331 -25.22 17.92 -6.69
C PRO A 331 -24.56 17.56 -8.04
N MET A 332 -23.24 17.76 -8.17
CA MET A 332 -22.50 17.40 -9.39
C MET A 332 -22.41 15.89 -9.62
N TYR A 333 -22.70 15.07 -8.61
CA TYR A 333 -22.72 13.61 -8.72
C TYR A 333 -24.13 13.01 -8.85
N GLU A 334 -25.17 13.85 -8.91
CA GLU A 334 -26.56 13.43 -9.06
C GLU A 334 -26.97 13.52 -10.53
N TRP A 335 -26.78 12.45 -11.31
CA TRP A 335 -27.03 12.43 -12.76
C TRP A 335 -28.35 11.73 -13.08
N GLU A 336 -29.03 12.19 -14.13
CA GLU A 336 -30.22 11.50 -14.65
C GLU A 336 -29.81 10.23 -15.39
N THR A 337 -28.70 10.33 -16.12
CA THR A 337 -28.07 9.21 -16.80
C THR A 337 -27.38 8.32 -15.77
N GLU A 338 -27.53 7.00 -15.91
CA GLU A 338 -26.81 6.05 -15.07
C GLU A 338 -25.30 6.11 -15.38
N VAL A 339 -24.49 6.50 -14.39
CA VAL A 339 -23.05 6.67 -14.54
C VAL A 339 -22.27 6.06 -13.37
N GLU A 340 -21.07 5.55 -13.65
CA GLU A 340 -20.09 5.17 -12.62
C GLU A 340 -18.99 6.24 -12.54
N PHE A 341 -18.82 6.85 -11.37
CA PHE A 341 -17.70 7.75 -11.09
C PHE A 341 -16.50 6.93 -10.60
N GLN A 342 -15.44 6.86 -11.41
CA GLN A 342 -14.19 6.21 -11.07
C GLN A 342 -13.11 7.25 -10.80
N HIS A 343 -12.75 7.43 -9.54
CA HIS A 343 -11.65 8.31 -9.12
C HIS A 343 -10.32 7.55 -9.16
N ASP A 344 -9.28 8.21 -9.67
CA ASP A 344 -7.90 7.75 -9.64
C ASP A 344 -6.96 8.90 -9.19
N TYR A 345 -5.65 8.66 -9.20
CA TYR A 345 -4.67 9.67 -8.77
C TYR A 345 -4.65 10.89 -9.72
N ASP A 346 -4.89 10.66 -11.01
CA ASP A 346 -4.80 11.64 -12.09
C ASP A 346 -6.14 12.30 -12.44
N GLY A 347 -7.23 11.88 -11.78
CA GLY A 347 -8.51 12.56 -11.80
C GLY A 347 -9.74 11.66 -11.72
N LEU A 348 -10.73 11.96 -12.54
CA LEU A 348 -12.05 11.33 -12.54
C LEU A 348 -12.37 10.80 -13.93
N THR A 349 -12.86 9.57 -13.98
CA THR A 349 -13.46 9.01 -15.18
C THR A 349 -14.94 8.76 -14.92
N VAL A 350 -15.81 9.39 -15.71
CA VAL A 350 -17.25 9.14 -15.72
C VAL A 350 -17.53 8.07 -16.76
N LYS A 351 -17.93 6.87 -16.32
CA LYS A 351 -18.16 5.73 -17.21
C LYS A 351 -19.63 5.46 -17.38
N ASN A 352 -20.02 5.12 -18.60
CA ASN A 352 -21.28 4.45 -18.87
C ASN A 352 -21.14 2.99 -18.39
N PRO A 353 -21.88 2.54 -17.37
CA PRO A 353 -21.80 1.17 -16.89
C PRO A 353 -22.51 0.18 -17.83
N SER A 354 -23.30 0.67 -18.79
CA SER A 354 -24.06 -0.15 -19.73
C SER A 354 -23.23 -0.57 -20.93
N GLN A 355 -23.54 -1.75 -21.48
CA GLN A 355 -23.05 -2.19 -22.79
C GLN A 355 -23.75 -1.46 -23.96
N ARG A 356 -24.81 -0.71 -23.70
CA ARG A 356 -25.52 0.09 -24.71
C ARG A 356 -24.96 1.50 -24.76
N VAL A 357 -24.91 2.05 -25.97
CA VAL A 357 -24.48 3.42 -26.21
C VAL A 357 -25.51 4.38 -25.61
N GLN A 358 -25.04 5.33 -24.79
CA GLN A 358 -25.86 6.35 -24.13
C GLN A 358 -25.38 7.75 -24.48
N ARG A 359 -26.29 8.72 -24.51
CA ARG A 359 -25.99 10.15 -24.64
C ARG A 359 -26.29 10.86 -23.34
N LEU A 360 -25.42 11.81 -22.96
CA LEU A 360 -25.66 12.67 -21.81
C LEU A 360 -26.68 13.76 -22.16
N GLY A 361 -27.70 13.89 -21.33
CA GLY A 361 -28.67 14.99 -21.39
C GLY A 361 -28.00 16.34 -21.13
N ARG A 362 -28.70 17.44 -21.46
CA ARG A 362 -28.17 18.80 -21.31
C ARG A 362 -27.67 19.10 -19.88
N ASP A 363 -28.43 18.69 -18.87
CA ASP A 363 -28.12 18.98 -17.48
C ASP A 363 -26.90 18.19 -16.98
N ASP A 364 -26.79 16.92 -17.38
CA ASP A 364 -25.61 16.10 -17.07
C ASP A 364 -24.36 16.60 -17.80
N ARG A 365 -24.48 17.09 -19.04
CA ARG A 365 -23.37 17.78 -19.74
C ARG A 365 -22.93 19.06 -19.00
N LEU A 366 -23.86 19.81 -18.41
CA LEU A 366 -23.52 20.98 -17.60
C LEU A 366 -22.84 20.59 -16.28
N LYS A 367 -23.28 19.53 -15.61
CA LYS A 367 -22.61 18.97 -14.42
C LYS A 367 -21.20 18.50 -14.76
N LEU A 368 -21.02 17.80 -15.88
CA LEU A 368 -19.71 17.40 -16.39
C LEU A 368 -18.79 18.61 -16.62
N ALA A 369 -19.27 19.66 -17.29
CA ALA A 369 -18.49 20.87 -17.51
C ALA A 369 -18.05 21.52 -16.19
N ARG A 370 -18.94 21.54 -15.18
CA ARG A 370 -18.62 22.04 -13.84
C ARG A 370 -17.59 21.16 -13.12
N LEU A 371 -17.70 19.83 -13.23
CA LEU A 371 -16.70 18.90 -12.68
C LEU A 371 -15.32 19.14 -13.32
N ILE A 372 -15.25 19.32 -14.64
CA ILE A 372 -14.00 19.67 -15.35
C ILE A 372 -13.38 20.94 -14.77
N VAL A 373 -14.19 21.99 -14.55
CA VAL A 373 -13.72 23.24 -13.96
C VAL A 373 -13.28 23.07 -12.50
N GLN A 374 -14.00 22.28 -11.71
CA GLN A 374 -13.69 22.05 -10.29
C GLN A 374 -12.42 21.23 -10.08
N TYR A 375 -12.16 20.25 -10.96
CA TYR A 375 -11.01 19.37 -10.84
C TYR A 375 -9.69 20.05 -11.25
N GLN A 376 -9.75 21.22 -11.92
CA GLN A 376 -8.66 22.13 -12.29
C GLN A 376 -7.36 21.47 -12.78
N THR A 377 -6.57 20.92 -11.87
CA THR A 377 -5.26 20.28 -12.10
C THR A 377 -5.36 18.79 -12.43
N LYS A 378 -6.54 18.18 -12.30
CA LYS A 378 -6.81 16.77 -12.55
C LYS A 378 -7.65 16.58 -13.81
N SER A 379 -7.43 15.45 -14.49
CA SER A 379 -8.17 15.09 -15.70
C SER A 379 -9.60 14.65 -15.38
N VAL A 380 -10.56 15.07 -16.20
CA VAL A 380 -11.93 14.52 -16.17
C VAL A 380 -12.20 13.91 -17.52
N ARG A 381 -12.39 12.59 -17.55
CA ARG A 381 -12.61 11.79 -18.75
C ARG A 381 -14.01 11.21 -18.76
N VAL A 382 -14.52 10.96 -19.96
CA VAL A 382 -15.83 10.32 -20.18
C VAL A 382 -15.61 9.11 -21.07
N GLU A 383 -16.14 7.96 -20.67
CA GLU A 383 -15.98 6.70 -21.40
C GLU A 383 -17.32 6.02 -21.65
N GLY A 384 -17.51 5.48 -22.85
CA GLY A 384 -18.70 4.70 -23.21
C GLY A 384 -19.95 5.52 -23.54
N PHE A 385 -19.82 6.83 -23.77
CA PHE A 385 -20.91 7.69 -24.21
C PHE A 385 -20.73 8.13 -25.67
N GLU A 386 -21.85 8.34 -26.36
CA GLU A 386 -21.87 8.94 -27.68
C GLU A 386 -21.59 10.45 -27.59
N VAL A 387 -20.71 10.95 -28.45
CA VAL A 387 -20.48 12.39 -28.59
C VAL A 387 -21.62 12.96 -29.43
N ALA A 388 -22.38 13.89 -28.86
CA ALA A 388 -23.38 14.62 -29.62
C ALA A 388 -22.66 15.56 -30.61
N ASN A 389 -22.85 15.34 -31.91
CA ASN A 389 -22.47 16.29 -32.96
C ASN A 389 -23.49 17.44 -32.97
N ASP A 390 -23.50 18.26 -31.94
CA ASP A 390 -24.27 19.49 -31.94
C ASP A 390 -23.42 20.54 -32.70
N VAL A 391 -23.67 20.70 -34.01
CA VAL A 391 -23.13 21.75 -34.88
C VAL A 391 -23.79 23.09 -34.58
#